data_AF-A0A7C0UL22-F1
#
_entry.id   AF-A0A7C0UL22-F1
#
_cell.length_a   1.000
_cell.length_b   1.000
_cell.length_c   1.000
_cell.angle_alpha   90.00
_cell.angle_beta   90.00
_cell.angle_gamma   90.00
#
_symmetry.space_group_name_H-M   'P 1'
#
loop_
_entity.id
_entity.type
_entity.pdbx_description
1 polymer ?
#
loop_
_entity_poly.entity_id
_entity_poly.type
_entity_poly.pdbx_seq_one_letter_code
_entity_poly.pdbx_strand_id
1 'polypeptide(L)' 'EERYIKLLKEVEDKTVFKKEKEVSWVCRECGYVHFGTEPPEKCPSCDHERGFYQIKCEEY' A
#
# COMPACT_ATOMS: atom_id res chain seq x y z
N GLU A 1 2.65 -6.59 27.03
CA GLU A 1 2.43 -7.19 25.68
C GLU A 1 1.27 -6.59 24.88
N GLU A 2 0.35 -5.82 25.47
CA GLU A 2 -0.88 -5.33 24.80
C GLU A 2 -0.66 -4.32 23.65
N ARG A 3 0.53 -3.72 23.54
CA ARG A 3 0.83 -2.74 22.49
C ARG A 3 0.99 -3.36 21.10
N TYR A 4 1.48 -4.59 21.02
CA TYR A 4 1.73 -5.26 19.74
C TYR A 4 0.44 -5.73 19.07
N ILE A 5 -0.57 -6.08 19.85
CA ILE A 5 -1.84 -6.64 19.34
C ILE A 5 -2.68 -5.57 18.63
N LYS A 6 -2.67 -4.34 19.13
CA LYS A 6 -3.38 -3.21 18.47
C LYS A 6 -2.73 -2.84 17.13
N LEU A 7 -1.40 -2.79 17.09
CA LEU A 7 -0.65 -2.52 15.86
C LEU A 7 -0.81 -3.64 14.83
N LEU A 8 -0.82 -4.91 15.27
CA LEU A 8 -1.11 -6.05 14.40
C LEU A 8 -2.50 -5.95 13.78
N LYS A 9 -3.52 -5.61 14.58
CA LYS A 9 -4.87 -5.41 14.05
C LYS A 9 -4.96 -4.30 13.03
N GLU A 10 -4.30 -3.16 13.21
CA GLU A 10 -4.33 -2.07 12.22
C GLU A 10 -3.56 -2.42 10.93
N VAL A 11 -2.53 -3.26 11.02
CA VAL A 11 -1.83 -3.82 9.84
C VAL A 11 -2.67 -4.90 9.15
N GLU A 12 -3.36 -5.75 9.92
CA GLU A 12 -4.27 -6.80 9.42
C GLU A 12 -5.55 -6.23 8.82
N ASP A 13 -6.09 -5.13 9.36
CA ASP A 13 -7.33 -4.50 8.90
C ASP A 13 -7.21 -3.85 7.52
N LYS A 14 -6.06 -3.95 6.86
CA LYS A 14 -5.86 -3.56 5.45
C LYS A 14 -6.12 -2.06 5.17
N THR A 15 -6.44 -1.23 6.17
CA THR A 15 -6.87 0.17 6.03
C THR A 15 -5.73 1.14 5.72
N VAL A 16 -4.48 0.75 5.95
CA VAL A 16 -3.30 1.56 5.57
C VAL A 16 -3.24 1.82 4.06
N PHE A 17 -3.78 0.88 3.27
CA PHE A 17 -3.73 0.92 1.81
C PHE A 17 -4.96 1.56 1.17
N LYS A 18 -5.90 2.07 1.96
CA LYS A 18 -7.11 2.73 1.45
C LYS A 18 -7.01 4.23 1.63
N LYS A 19 -7.04 4.96 0.51
CA LYS A 19 -7.06 6.42 0.48
C LYS A 19 -8.39 6.91 -0.05
N GLU A 20 -8.87 8.01 0.51
CA GLU A 20 -10.11 8.67 0.05
C GLU A 20 -9.95 9.30 -1.33
N LYS A 21 -8.71 9.64 -1.71
CA LYS A 21 -8.36 10.22 -3.00
C LYS A 21 -7.57 9.21 -3.83
N GLU A 22 -7.71 9.29 -5.14
CA GLU A 22 -6.87 8.54 -6.07
C GLU A 22 -5.43 9.02 -5.91
N VAL A 23 -4.53 8.09 -5.64
CA VAL A 23 -3.10 8.37 -5.48
C VAL A 23 -2.28 7.44 -6.36
N SER A 24 -1.06 7.86 -6.63
CA SER A 24 -0.10 7.10 -7.42
C SER A 24 0.63 6.10 -6.50
N TRP A 25 0.27 4.83 -6.58
CA TRP A 25 0.92 3.74 -5.86
C TRP A 25 2.10 3.20 -6.67
N VAL A 26 3.30 3.25 -6.14
CA VAL A 26 4.52 2.78 -6.79
C VAL A 26 5.04 1.56 -6.05
N CYS A 27 5.25 0.45 -6.76
CA CYS A 27 5.90 -0.73 -6.22
C CYS A 27 7.38 -0.42 -5.95
N ARG A 28 7.84 -0.64 -4.70
CA ARG A 28 9.24 -0.43 -4.32
C ARG A 28 10.21 -1.44 -4.92
N GLU A 29 9.72 -2.62 -5.30
CA GLU A 29 10.56 -3.71 -5.82
C GLU A 29 10.84 -3.57 -7.32
N CYS A 30 9.83 -3.25 -8.13
CA CYS A 30 9.94 -3.21 -9.58
C CYS A 30 9.70 -1.83 -10.22
N GLY A 31 9.22 -0.85 -9.44
CA GLY A 31 8.88 0.48 -9.95
C GLY A 31 7.52 0.57 -10.67
N TYR A 32 6.70 -0.48 -10.67
CA TYR A 32 5.36 -0.44 -11.27
C TYR A 32 4.48 0.62 -10.61
N VAL A 33 3.81 1.44 -11.42
CA VAL A 33 2.92 2.52 -10.94
C VAL A 33 1.46 2.13 -11.19
N HIS A 34 0.66 2.15 -10.14
CA HIS A 34 -0.78 1.96 -10.15
C HIS A 34 -1.47 3.24 -9.69
N PHE A 35 -2.47 3.71 -10.43
CA PHE A 35 -3.25 4.88 -10.05
C PHE A 35 -4.61 4.42 -9.53
N GLY A 36 -4.94 4.80 -8.31
CA GLY A 36 -6.22 4.43 -7.69
C GLY A 36 -6.27 4.76 -6.20
N THR A 37 -7.42 4.54 -5.58
CA THR A 37 -7.59 4.71 -4.13
C THR A 37 -6.91 3.61 -3.32
N GLU A 38 -6.67 2.44 -3.95
CA GLU A 38 -6.11 1.24 -3.33
C GLU A 38 -5.12 0.57 -4.30
N PRO A 39 -3.98 0.05 -3.82
CA PRO A 39 -3.05 -0.72 -4.66
C PRO A 39 -3.60 -2.14 -4.92
N PRO A 40 -3.21 -2.78 -6.03
CA PRO A 40 -3.63 -4.15 -6.33
C PRO A 40 -3.03 -5.12 -5.31
N GLU A 41 -3.75 -6.21 -4.97
CA GLU A 41 -3.30 -7.19 -3.96
C GLU A 41 -1.93 -7.81 -4.26
N LYS A 42 -1.61 -7.96 -5.54
CA LYS A 42 -0.30 -8.36 -6.04
C LYS A 42 0.12 -7.45 -7.18
N CYS A 43 1.42 -7.18 -7.24
CA CYS A 43 1.99 -6.41 -8.33
C CYS A 43 1.90 -7.21 -9.64
N PRO A 44 1.28 -6.69 -10.72
CA PRO A 44 1.19 -7.39 -12.00
C PRO A 44 2.53 -7.51 -12.73
N SER A 45 3.58 -6.81 -12.26
CA SER A 45 4.90 -6.84 -12.88
C SER A 45 5.90 -7.76 -12.16
N CYS A 46 5.78 -7.93 -10.84
CA CYS A 46 6.76 -8.70 -10.05
C CYS A 46 6.12 -9.69 -9.06
N ASP A 47 4.79 -9.83 -9.07
CA ASP A 47 4.01 -10.72 -8.21
C ASP A 47 4.18 -10.52 -6.69
N HIS A 48 4.85 -9.44 -6.27
CA HIS A 48 5.00 -9.10 -4.86
C HIS A 48 3.69 -8.57 -4.27
N GLU A 49 3.51 -8.80 -2.97
CA GLU A 49 2.31 -8.38 -2.26
C GLU A 49 2.16 -6.87 -2.24
N ARG A 50 0.92 -6.39 -2.13
CA ARG A 50 0.60 -4.96 -2.03
C ARG A 50 1.32 -4.21 -0.90
N GLY A 51 1.87 -4.92 0.09
CA GLY A 51 2.70 -4.35 1.15
C GLY A 51 3.95 -3.62 0.66
N PHE A 52 4.41 -3.95 -0.56
CA PHE A 52 5.56 -3.30 -1.20
C PHE A 52 5.19 -2.02 -1.97
N TYR A 53 3.91 -1.64 -2.03
CA TYR A 53 3.49 -0.40 -2.67
C TYR A 53 3.62 0.78 -1.73
N GLN A 54 4.17 1.88 -2.24
CA GLN A 54 4.23 3.17 -1.58
C GLN A 54 3.40 4.21 -2.32
N ILE A 55 2.87 5.19 -1.60
CA ILE A 55 2.22 6.34 -2.24
C ILE A 55 3.31 7.32 -2.69
N LYS A 56 3.29 7.65 -3.98
CA LYS A 56 4.06 8.77 -4.53
C LYS A 56 3.27 10.05 -4.24
N CYS A 57 3.49 10.64 -3.07
CA CYS A 57 3.01 12.00 -2.79
C CYS A 57 3.78 12.98 -3.67
N GLU A 58 3.12 13.53 -4.67
CA GLU A 58 3.58 14.73 -5.38
C GLU A 58 2.98 15.95 -4.67
N GLU A 59 3.43 16.24 -3.46
CA GLU A 59 3.22 17.57 -2.86
C GLU A 59 4.45 18.43 -3.21
N TYR A 60 4.23 19.45 -4.05
CA TYR A 60 5.11 20.60 -4.26
C TYR A 60 4.28 21.87 -4.11
#